data_AF-A0A559UD75-F1
#
_entry.id   AF-A0A559UD75-F1
#
_cell.length_a   1.000
_cell.length_b   1.000
_cell.length_c   1.000
_cell.angle_alpha   90.00
_cell.angle_beta   90.00
_cell.angle_gamma   90.00
#
_symmetry.space_group_name_H-M   'P 1'
#
loop_
_entity.id
_entity.type
_entity.pdbx_description
1 polymer ?
#
loop_
_entity_poly.entity_id
_entity_poly.type
_entity_poly.pdbx_seq_one_letter_code
_entity_poly.pdbx_strand_id
1 'polypeptide(L)'
;MDEPIRHPLAYARFLRGWSQSDLVTRMHKAARMRPEGLRCGADKAAVSRWENDRKKPDVESQLLIADAFDVPISDLERDPWPHWLPGREDPVPLGSAYTVHALRDAQRAVMDRERRTFLTYSALALAGLASQWADLEPERLTAAADGGTRVDEELMSWLEQTGAKLSSLPTEKRQHMIKLAEAHLDTAMDLLEAGRYNEPTGCRLHLLASSLASTCGWYRFDQGQHCAAGKLWNAALSNAHTVRDRDQGSGVLSDFAYQAIWLGKPESAVEPLSQALIHTKHPVAQSVLHLRRARAHAAMGNAGA
;
A
#
# COMPACT_ATOMS: atom_id res chain seq x y z
N MET A 1 -22.87 17.75 -14.51
CA MET A 1 -23.17 18.16 -13.11
C MET A 1 -22.53 17.11 -12.23
N ASP A 2 -21.23 17.28 -11.96
CA ASP A 2 -20.48 16.37 -11.10
C ASP A 2 -20.65 16.85 -9.66
N GLU A 3 -21.50 16.14 -8.92
CA GLU A 3 -21.71 16.41 -7.51
C GLU A 3 -20.41 16.02 -6.77
N PRO A 4 -19.77 16.95 -6.02
CA PRO A 4 -18.52 16.65 -5.32
C PRO A 4 -18.76 15.47 -4.39
N ILE A 5 -17.88 14.47 -4.41
CA ILE A 5 -18.08 13.22 -3.69
C ILE A 5 -18.16 13.51 -2.18
N ARG A 6 -19.39 13.55 -1.65
CA ARG A 6 -19.71 14.11 -0.33
C ARG A 6 -19.29 13.23 0.86
N HIS A 7 -18.93 11.96 0.63
CA HIS A 7 -18.63 11.02 1.72
C HIS A 7 -17.67 9.90 1.29
N PRO A 8 -16.76 9.41 2.16
CA PRO A 8 -15.77 8.37 1.83
C PRO A 8 -16.36 7.07 1.28
N LEU A 9 -17.57 6.69 1.72
CA LEU A 9 -18.26 5.50 1.19
C LEU A 9 -18.66 5.67 -0.28
N ALA A 10 -19.16 6.85 -0.65
CA ALA A 10 -19.53 7.15 -2.03
C ALA A 10 -18.28 7.14 -2.92
N TYR A 11 -17.16 7.64 -2.39
CA TYR A 11 -15.86 7.61 -3.05
C TYR A 11 -15.35 6.18 -3.27
N ALA A 12 -15.33 5.36 -2.22
CA ALA A 12 -14.92 3.96 -2.30
C ALA A 12 -15.73 3.17 -3.33
N ARG A 13 -17.05 3.39 -3.39
CA ARG A 13 -17.90 2.79 -4.44
C ARG A 13 -17.56 3.30 -5.84
N PHE A 14 -17.39 4.62 -5.98
CA PHE A 14 -17.08 5.25 -7.27
C PHE A 14 -15.79 4.67 -7.86
N LEU A 15 -14.72 4.53 -7.05
CA LEU A 15 -13.47 3.91 -7.48
C LEU A 15 -13.63 2.47 -7.98
N ARG A 16 -14.61 1.73 -7.46
CA ARG A 16 -14.90 0.36 -7.87
C ARG A 16 -15.95 0.28 -8.99
N GLY A 17 -16.46 1.41 -9.47
CA GLY A 17 -17.54 1.48 -10.47
C GLY A 17 -18.88 0.92 -9.96
N TRP A 18 -19.11 0.91 -8.65
CA TRP A 18 -20.31 0.30 -8.05
C TRP A 18 -21.41 1.34 -7.89
N SER A 19 -22.64 0.99 -8.26
CA SER A 19 -23.83 1.71 -7.79
C SER A 19 -24.11 1.44 -6.30
N GLN A 20 -25.03 2.18 -5.68
CA GLN A 20 -25.47 1.90 -4.31
C GLN A 20 -26.07 0.48 -4.19
N SER A 21 -26.81 0.03 -5.21
CA SER A 21 -27.37 -1.33 -5.27
C SER A 21 -26.29 -2.41 -5.40
N ASP A 22 -25.19 -2.11 -6.10
CA ASP A 22 -24.05 -3.01 -6.24
C ASP A 22 -23.32 -3.24 -4.91
N LEU A 23 -23.25 -2.20 -4.07
CA LEU A 23 -22.70 -2.33 -2.72
C LEU A 23 -23.61 -3.21 -1.85
N VAL A 24 -24.93 -2.98 -1.87
CA VAL A 24 -25.90 -3.84 -1.14
C VAL A 24 -25.76 -5.30 -1.56
N THR A 25 -25.68 -5.56 -2.87
CA THR A 25 -25.50 -6.91 -3.41
C THR A 25 -24.23 -7.57 -2.88
N ARG A 26 -23.14 -6.81 -2.74
CA ARG A 26 -21.87 -7.30 -2.19
C ARG A 26 -21.93 -7.52 -0.68
N MET A 27 -22.60 -6.64 0.07
CA MET A 27 -22.86 -6.84 1.49
C MET A 27 -23.70 -8.11 1.73
N HIS A 28 -24.69 -8.39 0.89
CA HIS A 28 -25.47 -9.64 0.92
C HIS A 28 -24.58 -10.86 0.66
N LYS A 29 -23.66 -10.75 -0.30
CA LYS A 29 -22.69 -11.81 -0.59
C LYS A 29 -21.74 -12.02 0.59
N ALA A 30 -21.20 -10.96 1.18
CA ALA A 30 -20.33 -11.02 2.35
C ALA A 30 -21.02 -11.70 3.54
N ALA A 31 -22.27 -11.30 3.82
CA ALA A 31 -23.08 -11.87 4.88
C ALA A 31 -23.25 -13.40 4.75
N ARG A 32 -23.46 -13.90 3.52
CA ARG A 32 -23.56 -15.35 3.24
C ARG A 32 -22.25 -16.10 3.39
N MET A 33 -21.12 -15.44 3.19
CA MET A 33 -19.79 -16.06 3.23
C MET A 33 -19.22 -16.13 4.66
N ARG A 34 -19.81 -15.41 5.62
CA ARG A 34 -19.35 -15.46 7.01
C ARG A 34 -19.84 -16.71 7.74
N PRO A 35 -18.98 -17.41 8.50
CA PRO A 35 -19.37 -18.58 9.28
C PRO A 35 -20.43 -18.28 10.35
N GLU A 36 -20.46 -17.04 10.85
CA GLU A 36 -21.33 -16.57 11.94
C GLU A 36 -22.79 -16.37 11.52
N GLY A 37 -23.10 -16.42 10.21
CA GLY A 37 -24.49 -16.31 9.71
C GLY A 37 -25.12 -14.92 9.86
N LEU A 38 -24.32 -13.85 9.73
CA LEU A 38 -24.79 -12.46 9.76
C LEU A 38 -25.87 -12.20 8.70
N ARG A 39 -26.88 -11.40 9.04
CA ARG A 39 -27.94 -10.97 8.11
C ARG A 39 -27.70 -9.54 7.68
N CYS A 40 -27.62 -9.31 6.37
CA CYS A 40 -27.60 -7.95 5.86
C CYS A 40 -29.03 -7.39 5.77
N GLY A 41 -29.36 -6.43 6.64
CA GLY A 41 -30.61 -5.67 6.60
C GLY A 41 -30.53 -4.38 5.78
N ALA A 42 -29.39 -4.11 5.14
CA ALA A 42 -29.15 -2.87 4.41
C ALA A 42 -29.78 -2.89 3.01
N ASP A 43 -30.41 -1.79 2.64
CA ASP A 43 -30.95 -1.54 1.30
C ASP A 43 -30.27 -0.32 0.65
N LYS A 44 -30.65 -0.02 -0.60
CA LYS A 44 -30.11 1.14 -1.33
C LYS A 44 -30.31 2.45 -0.55
N ALA A 45 -31.45 2.59 0.15
CA ALA A 45 -31.76 3.76 0.94
C ALA A 45 -30.89 3.87 2.21
N ALA A 46 -30.47 2.74 2.80
CA ALA A 46 -29.47 2.70 3.87
C ALA A 46 -28.12 3.23 3.38
N VAL A 47 -27.63 2.73 2.23
CA VAL A 47 -26.38 3.21 1.63
C VAL A 47 -26.45 4.71 1.34
N SER A 48 -27.54 5.19 0.75
CA SER A 48 -27.73 6.62 0.51
C SER A 48 -27.70 7.45 1.81
N ARG A 49 -28.29 6.97 2.91
CA ARG A 49 -28.24 7.67 4.20
C ARG A 49 -26.83 7.72 4.78
N TRP A 50 -26.04 6.65 4.61
CA TRP A 50 -24.64 6.61 5.04
C TRP A 50 -23.78 7.58 4.24
N GLU A 51 -24.00 7.67 2.92
CA GLU A 51 -23.25 8.56 2.02
C GLU A 51 -23.58 10.05 2.17
N ASN A 52 -24.65 10.38 2.88
CA ASN A 52 -25.06 11.75 3.13
C ASN A 52 -24.97 12.12 4.62
N ASP A 53 -24.20 11.33 5.41
CA ASP A 53 -24.02 11.50 6.85
C ASP A 53 -25.33 11.55 7.68
N ARG A 54 -26.45 11.06 7.12
CA ARG A 54 -27.75 11.08 7.79
C ARG A 54 -27.90 9.96 8.82
N LYS A 55 -27.12 8.89 8.68
CA LYS A 55 -27.08 7.76 9.62
C LYS A 55 -25.71 7.10 9.55
N LYS A 56 -25.19 6.65 10.70
CA LYS A 56 -24.01 5.78 10.75
C LYS A 56 -24.43 4.30 10.60
N PRO A 57 -23.73 3.48 9.79
CA PRO A 57 -23.95 2.04 9.78
C PRO A 57 -23.64 1.42 11.16
N ASP A 58 -24.45 0.46 11.58
CA ASP A 58 -24.18 -0.32 12.80
C ASP A 58 -22.95 -1.23 12.60
N VAL A 59 -22.51 -1.87 13.69
CA VAL A 59 -21.28 -2.69 13.69
C VAL A 59 -21.37 -3.83 12.67
N GLU A 60 -22.52 -4.50 12.60
CA GLU A 60 -22.75 -5.58 11.62
C GLU A 60 -22.68 -5.05 10.18
N SER A 61 -23.34 -3.93 9.87
CA SER A 61 -23.25 -3.32 8.54
C SER A 61 -21.83 -2.87 8.22
N GLN A 62 -21.08 -2.33 9.20
CA GLN A 62 -19.68 -1.95 9.00
C GLN A 62 -18.80 -3.14 8.67
N LEU A 63 -18.96 -4.29 9.36
CA LEU A 63 -18.26 -5.53 9.03
C LEU A 63 -18.57 -5.99 7.60
N LEU A 64 -19.83 -5.95 7.20
CA LEU A 64 -20.24 -6.33 5.84
C LEU A 64 -19.74 -5.36 4.77
N ILE A 65 -19.66 -4.07 5.08
CA ILE A 65 -19.05 -3.06 4.21
C ILE A 65 -17.55 -3.32 4.09
N ALA A 66 -16.87 -3.61 5.19
CA ALA A 66 -15.45 -3.95 5.21
C ALA A 66 -15.16 -5.17 4.32
N ASP A 67 -15.89 -6.26 4.53
CA ASP A 67 -15.80 -7.46 3.70
C ASP A 67 -16.12 -7.17 2.22
N ALA A 68 -17.09 -6.29 1.93
CA ALA A 68 -17.44 -5.92 0.57
C ALA A 68 -16.33 -5.12 -0.14
N PHE A 69 -15.60 -4.29 0.60
CA PHE A 69 -14.49 -3.49 0.08
C PHE A 69 -13.12 -4.17 0.19
N ASP A 70 -13.08 -5.39 0.74
CA ASP A 70 -11.87 -6.13 1.06
C ASP A 70 -10.99 -5.38 2.10
N VAL A 71 -11.60 -4.77 3.12
CA VAL A 71 -10.94 -4.09 4.25
C VAL A 71 -10.84 -5.04 5.45
N PRO A 72 -9.65 -5.20 6.07
CA PRO A 72 -9.47 -6.02 7.26
C PRO A 72 -10.27 -5.51 8.47
N ILE A 73 -10.77 -6.42 9.32
CA ILE A 73 -11.47 -6.07 10.57
C ILE A 73 -10.55 -5.26 11.50
N SER A 74 -9.24 -5.52 11.48
CA SER A 74 -8.27 -4.75 12.28
C SER A 74 -8.28 -3.26 11.97
N ASP A 75 -8.63 -2.86 10.75
CA ASP A 75 -8.71 -1.45 10.36
C ASP A 75 -9.96 -0.78 10.97
N LEU A 76 -11.03 -1.55 11.20
CA LEU A 76 -12.25 -1.08 11.88
C LEU A 76 -12.04 -0.89 13.39
N GLU A 77 -11.14 -1.69 13.99
CA GLU A 77 -10.75 -1.55 15.39
C GLU A 77 -9.84 -0.34 15.61
N ARG A 78 -9.01 -0.02 14.61
CA ARG A 78 -8.05 1.09 14.65
C ARG A 78 -8.71 2.44 14.41
N ASP A 79 -9.57 2.53 13.41
CA ASP A 79 -10.11 3.80 12.92
C ASP A 79 -11.65 3.80 12.99
N PRO A 80 -12.30 4.89 13.44
CA PRO A 80 -13.76 4.96 13.50
C PRO A 80 -14.36 5.23 12.11
N TRP A 81 -15.57 4.72 11.85
CA TRP A 81 -16.36 5.11 10.65
C TRP A 81 -16.38 6.64 10.45
N PRO A 82 -16.19 7.15 9.22
CA PRO A 82 -15.95 6.45 7.95
C PRO A 82 -14.45 6.28 7.58
N HIS A 83 -13.53 6.44 8.53
CA HIS A 83 -12.10 6.66 8.25
C HIS A 83 -11.33 5.41 7.82
N TRP A 84 -11.83 4.21 8.11
CA TRP A 84 -11.25 2.95 7.64
C TRP A 84 -11.60 2.61 6.17
N LEU A 85 -12.48 3.39 5.51
CA LEU A 85 -12.91 3.12 4.13
C LEU A 85 -11.78 3.39 3.12
N PRO A 86 -11.66 2.56 2.07
CA PRO A 86 -10.59 2.70 1.08
C PRO A 86 -10.78 3.95 0.20
N GLY A 87 -9.69 4.47 -0.36
CA GLY A 87 -9.70 5.63 -1.26
C GLY A 87 -9.42 6.99 -0.59
N ARG A 88 -9.02 7.00 0.69
CA ARG A 88 -8.40 8.17 1.34
C ARG A 88 -6.91 7.94 1.52
N GLU A 89 -6.24 7.57 0.42
CA GLU A 89 -4.83 7.21 0.40
C GLU A 89 -3.94 8.46 0.50
N ASP A 90 -4.19 9.26 1.52
CA ASP A 90 -3.36 10.37 1.92
C ASP A 90 -2.23 9.80 2.79
N PRO A 91 -0.99 10.31 2.67
CA PRO A 91 0.11 9.91 3.55
C PRO A 91 -0.29 10.05 5.02
N VAL A 92 -0.02 9.02 5.83
CA VAL A 92 -0.30 9.04 7.28
C VAL A 92 0.81 9.82 7.99
N PRO A 93 0.52 10.54 9.10
CA PRO A 93 1.54 11.24 9.88
C PRO A 93 2.71 10.34 10.29
N LEU A 94 3.94 10.83 10.11
CA LEU A 94 5.18 10.07 10.27
C LEU A 94 5.62 9.92 11.75
N GLY A 95 6.18 8.75 12.11
CA GLY A 95 6.78 8.50 13.43
C GLY A 95 7.45 7.12 13.53
N SER A 96 8.58 7.02 14.25
CA SER A 96 9.45 5.82 14.27
C SER A 96 8.79 4.56 14.87
N ALA A 97 7.83 4.72 15.77
CA ALA A 97 7.08 3.61 16.38
C ALA A 97 6.10 2.92 15.41
N TYR A 98 5.87 3.49 14.22
CA TYR A 98 4.83 3.04 13.30
C TYR A 98 5.37 2.46 11.98
N THR A 99 6.69 2.46 11.75
CA THR A 99 7.28 2.07 10.45
C THR A 99 7.08 0.58 10.12
N VAL A 100 7.36 -0.29 11.09
CA VAL A 100 7.11 -1.74 10.96
C VAL A 100 5.62 -2.03 10.86
N HIS A 101 4.81 -1.34 11.66
CA HIS A 101 3.36 -1.46 11.59
C HIS A 101 2.82 -1.05 10.21
N ALA A 102 3.37 -0.02 9.59
CA ALA A 102 3.00 0.40 8.24
C ALA A 102 3.34 -0.67 7.18
N LEU A 103 4.50 -1.34 7.31
CA LEU A 103 4.85 -2.48 6.46
C LEU A 103 3.87 -3.66 6.65
N ARG A 104 3.53 -4.00 7.90
CA ARG A 104 2.54 -5.06 8.20
C ARG A 104 1.15 -4.71 7.67
N ASP A 105 0.71 -3.46 7.79
CA ASP A 105 -0.56 -3.01 7.24
C ASP A 105 -0.59 -3.12 5.70
N ALA A 106 0.52 -2.75 5.05
CA ALA A 106 0.70 -2.91 3.61
C ALA A 106 0.69 -4.39 3.18
N GLN A 107 1.40 -5.27 3.90
CA GLN A 107 1.41 -6.72 3.65
C GLN A 107 0.00 -7.32 3.75
N ARG A 108 -0.76 -6.96 4.79
CA ARG A 108 -2.15 -7.44 4.95
C ARG A 108 -3.04 -7.02 3.78
N ALA A 109 -2.94 -5.76 3.36
CA ALA A 109 -3.72 -5.24 2.24
C ALA A 109 -3.41 -5.94 0.91
N VAL A 110 -2.16 -6.40 0.72
CA VAL A 110 -1.74 -7.22 -0.42
C VAL A 110 -2.31 -8.64 -0.32
N MET A 111 -2.17 -9.30 0.83
CA MET A 111 -2.52 -10.71 1.03
C MET A 111 -4.03 -11.00 1.03
N ASP A 112 -4.87 -10.09 1.52
CA ASP A 112 -6.31 -10.35 1.65
C ASP A 112 -7.05 -10.50 0.31
N ARG A 113 -6.50 -9.97 -0.80
CA ARG A 113 -7.04 -10.24 -2.15
C ARG A 113 -6.57 -11.57 -2.73
N GLU A 114 -5.36 -12.02 -2.38
CA GLU A 114 -4.80 -13.30 -2.83
C GLU A 114 -5.38 -14.51 -2.07
N ARG A 115 -6.04 -14.30 -0.93
CA ARG A 115 -6.81 -15.34 -0.21
C ARG A 115 -7.93 -16.00 -1.04
N ARG A 116 -8.37 -15.40 -2.15
CA ARG A 116 -9.31 -16.04 -3.10
C ARG A 116 -8.62 -16.83 -4.22
N THR A 117 -7.29 -16.82 -4.27
CA THR A 117 -6.46 -17.53 -5.25
C THR A 117 -5.29 -18.20 -4.52
N PHE A 118 -5.59 -19.15 -3.64
CA PHE A 118 -4.57 -19.76 -2.79
C PHE A 118 -3.60 -20.63 -3.60
N LEU A 119 -2.32 -20.28 -3.52
CA LEU A 119 -1.14 -21.13 -3.34
C LEU A 119 0.01 -20.16 -3.04
N THR A 120 0.10 -19.75 -1.78
CA THR A 120 1.23 -19.00 -1.25
C THR A 120 2.43 -19.95 -1.30
N TYR A 121 3.44 -19.64 -2.10
CA TYR A 121 4.71 -20.36 -1.99
C TYR A 121 5.24 -20.11 -0.58
N SER A 122 5.54 -21.19 0.15
CA SER A 122 6.20 -21.06 1.45
C SER A 122 7.55 -20.35 1.28
N ALA A 123 8.04 -19.68 2.33
CA ALA A 123 9.37 -19.08 2.34
C ALA A 123 10.46 -20.08 1.89
N LEU A 124 10.27 -21.38 2.17
CA LEU A 124 11.11 -22.48 1.71
C LEU A 124 11.06 -22.70 0.19
N ALA A 125 9.88 -22.59 -0.43
CA ALA A 125 9.70 -22.76 -1.86
C ALA A 125 10.27 -21.56 -2.65
N LEU A 126 10.22 -20.36 -2.07
CA LEU A 126 10.86 -19.18 -2.64
C LEU A 126 12.38 -19.19 -2.45
N ALA A 127 12.89 -19.64 -1.30
CA ALA A 127 14.31 -19.89 -1.08
C ALA A 127 14.88 -20.95 -2.05
N GLY A 128 14.11 -22.01 -2.33
CA GLY A 128 14.48 -23.03 -3.33
C GLY A 128 14.48 -22.55 -4.78
N LEU A 129 13.64 -21.56 -5.13
CA LEU A 129 13.64 -20.91 -6.45
C LEU A 129 14.76 -19.85 -6.57
N ALA A 130 15.08 -19.16 -5.47
CA ALA A 130 16.22 -18.23 -5.40
C ALA A 130 17.56 -18.97 -5.46
N SER A 131 17.71 -20.13 -4.81
CA SER A 131 18.92 -20.95 -4.90
C SER A 131 19.13 -21.54 -6.30
N GLN A 132 18.04 -21.86 -7.02
CA GLN A 132 18.12 -22.28 -8.43
C GLN A 132 18.54 -21.16 -9.39
N TRP A 133 18.47 -19.88 -8.98
CA TRP A 133 18.87 -18.73 -9.80
C TRP A 133 20.23 -18.14 -9.43
N ALA A 134 20.70 -18.31 -8.18
CA ALA A 134 21.79 -17.50 -7.63
C ALA A 134 23.07 -18.25 -7.22
N ASP A 135 23.19 -19.56 -7.40
CA ASP A 135 24.35 -20.35 -6.91
C ASP A 135 24.72 -20.00 -5.44
N LEU A 136 23.72 -19.83 -4.56
CA LEU A 136 23.88 -19.53 -3.13
C LEU A 136 23.04 -20.49 -2.27
N GLU A 137 23.65 -20.96 -1.18
CA GLU A 137 23.16 -22.08 -0.36
C GLU A 137 21.86 -21.76 0.42
N PRO A 138 20.85 -22.65 0.40
CA PRO A 138 19.55 -22.48 1.07
C PRO A 138 19.60 -22.28 2.60
N GLU A 139 20.68 -22.77 3.24
CA GLU A 139 20.77 -22.90 4.71
C GLU A 139 20.79 -21.54 5.44
N ARG A 140 21.31 -20.49 4.81
CA ARG A 140 21.37 -19.15 5.42
C ARG A 140 20.02 -18.42 5.40
N LEU A 141 19.17 -18.71 4.41
CA LEU A 141 17.81 -18.16 4.34
C LEU A 141 16.88 -18.86 5.36
N THR A 142 17.07 -20.15 5.60
CA THR A 142 16.36 -20.86 6.68
C THR A 142 16.76 -20.37 8.06
N ALA A 143 18.03 -20.06 8.29
CA ALA A 143 18.48 -19.45 9.55
C ALA A 143 17.90 -18.04 9.78
N ALA A 144 17.60 -17.29 8.70
CA ALA A 144 16.97 -15.97 8.78
C ALA A 144 15.54 -16.01 9.35
N ALA A 145 14.81 -17.10 9.10
CA ALA A 145 13.45 -17.29 9.60
C ALA A 145 13.39 -17.67 11.09
N ASP A 146 14.45 -18.24 11.66
CA ASP A 146 14.46 -18.78 13.04
C ASP A 146 14.71 -17.72 14.15
N GLY A 147 14.59 -16.42 13.84
CA GLY A 147 14.65 -15.36 14.86
C GLY A 147 16.01 -15.29 15.56
N GLY A 148 16.99 -14.69 14.90
CA GLY A 148 18.34 -14.59 15.45
C GLY A 148 19.44 -14.40 14.43
N THR A 149 19.12 -14.34 13.14
CA THR A 149 20.12 -14.10 12.11
C THR A 149 20.77 -12.75 12.30
N ARG A 150 22.10 -12.79 12.41
CA ARG A 150 22.93 -11.60 12.36
C ARG A 150 22.94 -11.15 10.91
N VAL A 151 22.47 -9.93 10.66
CA VAL A 151 22.54 -9.36 9.31
C VAL A 151 23.97 -8.88 9.10
N ASP A 152 24.75 -9.70 8.39
CA ASP A 152 26.11 -9.37 8.00
C ASP A 152 26.16 -8.59 6.67
N GLU A 153 27.35 -8.16 6.31
CA GLU A 153 27.58 -7.32 5.13
C GLU A 153 27.27 -8.05 3.82
N GLU A 154 27.53 -9.36 3.78
CA GLU A 154 27.29 -10.20 2.60
C GLU A 154 25.79 -10.36 2.36
N LEU A 155 25.02 -10.69 3.40
CA LEU A 155 23.56 -10.78 3.32
C LEU A 155 22.94 -9.45 2.93
N MET A 156 23.37 -8.34 3.55
CA MET A 156 22.85 -7.02 3.22
C MET A 156 23.13 -6.64 1.76
N SER A 157 24.35 -6.89 1.28
CA SER A 157 24.72 -6.64 -0.12
C SER A 157 23.89 -7.48 -1.10
N TRP A 158 23.63 -8.74 -0.77
CA TRP A 158 22.77 -9.60 -1.58
C TRP A 158 21.31 -9.10 -1.63
N LEU A 159 20.77 -8.68 -0.49
CA LEU A 159 19.43 -8.12 -0.38
C LEU A 159 19.28 -6.86 -1.25
N GLU A 160 20.25 -5.94 -1.20
CA GLU A 160 20.27 -4.71 -2.00
C GLU A 160 20.39 -5.01 -3.50
N GLN A 161 21.31 -5.88 -3.90
CA GLN A 161 21.48 -6.26 -5.31
C GLN A 161 20.22 -6.91 -5.87
N THR A 162 19.57 -7.78 -5.10
CA THR A 162 18.33 -8.44 -5.49
C THR A 162 17.19 -7.42 -5.62
N GLY A 163 17.05 -6.50 -4.65
CA GLY A 163 16.07 -5.42 -4.72
C GLY A 163 16.28 -4.51 -5.93
N ALA A 164 17.52 -4.10 -6.20
CA ALA A 164 17.86 -3.27 -7.35
C ALA A 164 17.54 -3.97 -8.69
N LYS A 165 17.78 -5.28 -8.80
CA LYS A 165 17.39 -6.08 -9.98
C LYS A 165 15.88 -6.08 -10.16
N LEU A 166 15.11 -6.32 -9.09
CA LEU A 166 13.64 -6.35 -9.15
C LEU A 166 13.04 -5.00 -9.57
N SER A 167 13.57 -3.89 -9.05
CA SER A 167 13.09 -2.54 -9.38
C SER A 167 13.48 -2.07 -10.78
N SER A 168 14.58 -2.59 -11.35
CA SER A 168 15.06 -2.20 -12.69
C SER A 168 14.44 -2.99 -13.85
N LEU A 169 13.65 -4.03 -13.58
CA LEU A 169 12.97 -4.78 -14.62
C LEU A 169 12.00 -3.90 -15.43
N PRO A 170 11.83 -4.12 -16.76
CA PRO A 170 10.78 -3.49 -17.56
C PRO A 170 9.38 -3.89 -17.08
N THR A 171 8.42 -2.97 -17.12
CA THR A 171 7.05 -3.10 -16.57
C THR A 171 6.38 -4.46 -16.88
N GLU A 172 6.48 -4.96 -18.11
CA GLU A 172 5.90 -6.24 -18.53
C GLU A 172 6.44 -7.43 -17.74
N LYS A 173 7.77 -7.54 -17.59
CA LYS A 173 8.40 -8.63 -16.81
C LYS A 173 8.13 -8.45 -15.32
N ARG A 174 8.11 -7.20 -14.90
CA ARG A 174 7.87 -6.74 -13.54
C ARG A 174 6.54 -7.23 -12.97
N GLN A 175 5.47 -7.19 -13.77
CA GLN A 175 4.15 -7.71 -13.40
C GLN A 175 4.16 -9.21 -13.07
N HIS A 176 5.04 -10.01 -13.70
CA HIS A 176 5.18 -11.44 -13.44
C HIS A 176 6.05 -11.75 -12.22
N MET A 177 6.83 -10.78 -11.76
CA MET A 177 7.78 -10.92 -10.65
C MET A 177 7.29 -10.25 -9.36
N ILE A 178 6.05 -9.78 -9.32
CA ILE A 178 5.47 -9.09 -8.15
C ILE A 178 5.57 -9.94 -6.88
N LYS A 179 5.25 -11.24 -6.97
CA LYS A 179 5.33 -12.15 -5.83
C LYS A 179 6.74 -12.27 -5.28
N LEU A 180 7.76 -12.18 -6.14
CA LEU A 180 9.15 -12.18 -5.71
C LEU A 180 9.53 -10.87 -5.02
N ALA A 181 9.06 -9.73 -5.55
CA ALA A 181 9.28 -8.43 -4.92
C ALA A 181 8.59 -8.31 -3.55
N GLU A 182 7.38 -8.84 -3.42
CA GLU A 182 6.63 -8.87 -2.16
C GLU A 182 7.28 -9.80 -1.14
N ALA A 183 7.73 -10.99 -1.54
CA ALA A 183 8.49 -11.87 -0.67
C ALA A 183 9.83 -11.25 -0.21
N HIS A 184 10.48 -10.49 -1.10
CA HIS A 184 11.71 -9.78 -0.76
C HIS A 184 11.46 -8.64 0.23
N LEU A 185 10.32 -7.94 0.09
CA LEU A 185 9.87 -6.95 1.06
C LEU A 185 9.54 -7.60 2.42
N ASP A 186 8.86 -8.74 2.40
CA ASP A 186 8.54 -9.51 3.62
C ASP A 186 9.80 -9.94 4.35
N THR A 187 10.82 -10.42 3.61
CA THR A 187 12.13 -10.77 4.18
C THR A 187 12.78 -9.55 4.84
N ALA A 188 12.78 -8.39 4.19
CA ALA A 188 13.33 -7.16 4.76
C ALA A 188 12.58 -6.73 6.03
N MET A 189 11.26 -6.89 6.06
CA MET A 189 10.42 -6.60 7.23
C MET A 189 10.72 -7.54 8.40
N ASP A 190 10.80 -8.84 8.15
CA ASP A 190 11.10 -9.83 9.19
C ASP A 190 12.51 -9.58 9.77
N LEU A 191 13.47 -9.19 8.94
CA LEU A 191 14.81 -8.79 9.40
C LEU A 191 14.78 -7.51 10.23
N LEU A 192 13.96 -6.51 9.89
CA LEU A 192 13.78 -5.30 10.70
C LEU A 192 13.09 -5.58 12.05
N GLU A 193 12.24 -6.61 12.12
CA GLU A 193 11.51 -6.96 13.35
C GLU A 193 12.32 -7.86 14.29
N ALA A 194 12.92 -8.91 13.74
CA ALA A 194 13.52 -10.01 14.51
C ALA A 194 15.01 -10.19 14.26
N GLY A 195 15.60 -9.45 13.32
CA GLY A 195 17.02 -9.52 13.00
C GLY A 195 17.92 -8.87 14.05
N ARG A 196 19.17 -9.33 14.10
CA ARG A 196 20.23 -8.69 14.90
C ARG A 196 21.16 -7.93 13.98
N TYR A 197 21.12 -6.61 14.05
CA TYR A 197 21.92 -5.73 13.20
C TYR A 197 22.43 -4.51 13.97
N ASN A 198 23.52 -3.92 13.49
CA ASN A 198 24.00 -2.64 13.99
C ASN A 198 23.21 -1.50 13.34
N GLU A 199 23.36 -0.28 13.84
CA GLU A 199 22.64 0.87 13.29
C GLU A 199 22.85 1.03 11.77
N PRO A 200 24.09 0.98 11.22
CA PRO A 200 24.29 1.21 9.79
C PRO A 200 23.55 0.21 8.91
N THR A 201 23.55 -1.06 9.31
CA THR A 201 22.79 -2.11 8.62
C THR A 201 21.28 -1.89 8.76
N GLY A 202 20.80 -1.42 9.92
CA GLY A 202 19.40 -1.04 10.11
C GLY A 202 18.96 0.10 9.18
N CYS A 203 19.81 1.11 8.99
CA CYS A 203 19.57 2.17 8.02
C CYS A 203 19.43 1.62 6.59
N ARG A 204 20.33 0.72 6.18
CA ARG A 204 20.28 0.07 4.86
C ARG A 204 19.03 -0.79 4.68
N LEU A 205 18.62 -1.53 5.72
CA LEU A 205 17.37 -2.30 5.69
C LEU A 205 16.14 -1.42 5.51
N HIS A 206 16.06 -0.27 6.20
CA HIS A 206 14.96 0.69 6.00
C HIS A 206 14.96 1.29 4.58
N LEU A 207 16.13 1.63 4.03
CA LEU A 207 16.23 2.10 2.63
C LEU A 207 15.76 1.04 1.63
N LEU A 208 16.19 -0.21 1.83
CA LEU A 208 15.76 -1.33 1.01
C LEU A 208 14.24 -1.55 1.10
N ALA A 209 13.69 -1.60 2.32
CA ALA A 209 12.25 -1.75 2.55
C ALA A 209 11.46 -0.61 1.91
N SER A 210 11.97 0.63 1.98
CA SER A 210 11.35 1.77 1.31
C SER A 210 11.28 1.59 -0.21
N SER A 211 12.41 1.23 -0.83
CA SER A 211 12.51 1.03 -2.28
C SER A 211 11.62 -0.12 -2.78
N LEU A 212 11.60 -1.24 -2.05
CA LEU A 212 10.76 -2.40 -2.36
C LEU A 212 9.28 -2.10 -2.19
N ALA A 213 8.89 -1.42 -1.11
CA ALA A 213 7.50 -1.03 -0.89
C ALA A 213 7.02 -0.04 -1.97
N SER A 214 7.86 0.91 -2.38
CA SER A 214 7.57 1.78 -3.54
C SER A 214 7.35 1.01 -4.82
N THR A 215 8.25 0.05 -5.11
CA THR A 215 8.17 -0.80 -6.30
C THR A 215 6.89 -1.65 -6.28
N CYS A 216 6.57 -2.23 -5.13
CA CYS A 216 5.34 -3.01 -4.93
C CYS A 216 4.08 -2.15 -5.10
N GLY A 217 4.11 -0.92 -4.57
CA GLY A 217 3.01 0.04 -4.70
C GLY A 217 2.68 0.35 -6.15
N TRP A 218 3.69 0.58 -6.99
CA TRP A 218 3.50 0.79 -8.43
C TRP A 218 2.81 -0.39 -9.13
N TYR A 219 3.14 -1.64 -8.77
CA TYR A 219 2.42 -2.78 -9.34
C TYR A 219 0.96 -2.84 -8.94
N ARG A 220 0.69 -2.64 -7.64
CA ARG A 220 -0.67 -2.68 -7.12
C ARG A 220 -1.49 -1.55 -7.75
N PHE A 221 -0.88 -0.40 -7.97
CA PHE A 221 -1.47 0.71 -8.72
C PHE A 221 -1.82 0.30 -10.16
N ASP A 222 -0.89 -0.28 -10.92
CA ASP A 222 -1.11 -0.72 -12.30
C ASP A 222 -2.20 -1.81 -12.43
N GLN A 223 -2.40 -2.61 -11.37
CA GLN A 223 -3.48 -3.59 -11.27
C GLN A 223 -4.84 -3.00 -10.83
N GLY A 224 -4.93 -1.68 -10.65
CA GLY A 224 -6.12 -0.99 -10.13
C GLY A 224 -6.38 -1.21 -8.64
N GLN A 225 -5.41 -1.76 -7.91
CA GLN A 225 -5.48 -1.99 -6.45
C GLN A 225 -4.93 -0.77 -5.71
N HIS A 226 -5.52 0.40 -5.97
CA HIS A 226 -5.06 1.68 -5.43
C HIS A 226 -4.89 1.64 -3.91
N CYS A 227 -5.89 1.16 -3.16
CA CYS A 227 -5.79 1.11 -1.69
C CYS A 227 -4.55 0.34 -1.17
N ALA A 228 -4.17 -0.76 -1.82
CA ALA A 228 -2.96 -1.49 -1.47
C ALA A 228 -1.70 -0.71 -1.87
N ALA A 229 -1.72 -0.04 -3.03
CA ALA A 229 -0.65 0.86 -3.45
C ALA A 229 -0.42 2.01 -2.46
N GLY A 230 -1.48 2.69 -2.02
CA GLY A 230 -1.38 3.75 -1.01
C GLY A 230 -0.79 3.27 0.32
N LYS A 231 -1.17 2.07 0.80
CA LYS A 231 -0.57 1.49 2.02
C LYS A 231 0.91 1.14 1.84
N LEU A 232 1.29 0.58 0.69
CA LEU A 232 2.69 0.30 0.36
C LEU A 232 3.52 1.59 0.26
N TRP A 233 3.01 2.63 -0.37
CA TRP A 233 3.67 3.93 -0.42
C TRP A 233 3.74 4.61 0.95
N ASN A 234 2.72 4.43 1.81
CA ASN A 234 2.79 4.93 3.18
C ASN A 234 3.90 4.24 3.98
N ALA A 235 4.05 2.92 3.81
CA ALA A 235 5.15 2.16 4.40
C ALA A 235 6.50 2.63 3.84
N ALA A 236 6.58 2.86 2.52
CA ALA A 236 7.80 3.36 1.88
C ALA A 236 8.23 4.73 2.43
N LEU A 237 7.29 5.67 2.57
CA LEU A 237 7.54 7.00 3.11
C LEU A 237 7.96 6.95 4.59
N SER A 238 7.31 6.10 5.38
CA SER A 238 7.65 5.90 6.79
C SER A 238 9.09 5.38 6.96
N ASN A 239 9.51 4.43 6.13
CA ASN A 239 10.87 3.89 6.15
C ASN A 239 11.91 4.93 5.71
N ALA A 240 11.65 5.67 4.63
CA ALA A 240 12.54 6.75 4.18
C ALA A 240 12.67 7.84 5.25
N HIS A 241 11.58 8.18 5.93
CA HIS A 241 11.59 9.16 7.02
C HIS A 241 12.44 8.70 8.21
N THR A 242 12.35 7.43 8.62
CA THR A 242 13.13 6.87 9.74
C THR A 242 14.64 7.12 9.56
N VAL A 243 15.14 6.96 8.34
CA VAL A 243 16.56 7.17 8.00
C VAL A 243 16.85 8.58 7.46
N ARG A 244 15.86 9.46 7.47
CA ARG A 244 15.93 10.85 6.99
C ARG A 244 16.36 10.98 5.52
N ASP A 245 16.02 9.98 4.69
CA ASP A 245 16.22 10.04 3.25
C ASP A 245 15.12 10.88 2.60
N ARG A 246 15.45 12.16 2.38
CA ARG A 246 14.54 13.14 1.80
C ARG A 246 14.29 12.90 0.32
N ASP A 247 15.27 12.41 -0.43
CA ASP A 247 15.12 12.24 -1.88
C ASP A 247 14.21 11.03 -2.17
N GLN A 248 14.38 9.92 -1.43
CA GLN A 248 13.45 8.79 -1.49
C GLN A 248 12.04 9.19 -1.03
N GLY A 249 11.92 9.89 0.10
CA GLY A 249 10.62 10.36 0.59
C GLY A 249 9.91 11.29 -0.41
N SER A 250 10.68 12.14 -1.11
CA SER A 250 10.18 13.02 -2.17
C SER A 250 9.66 12.22 -3.38
N GLY A 251 10.36 11.16 -3.77
CA GLY A 251 9.90 10.22 -4.79
C GLY A 251 8.56 9.59 -4.42
N VAL A 252 8.41 9.10 -3.19
CA VAL A 252 7.15 8.50 -2.72
C VAL A 252 6.00 9.50 -2.68
N LEU A 253 6.24 10.74 -2.25
CA LEU A 253 5.22 11.81 -2.30
C LEU A 253 4.79 12.13 -3.74
N SER A 254 5.71 12.01 -4.70
CA SER A 254 5.40 12.12 -6.13
C SER A 254 4.47 11.01 -6.63
N ASP A 255 4.60 9.80 -6.08
CA ASP A 255 3.77 8.65 -6.40
C ASP A 255 2.35 8.81 -5.83
N PHE A 256 2.23 9.25 -4.57
CA PHE A 256 0.94 9.65 -3.98
C PHE A 256 0.24 10.74 -4.80
N ALA A 257 0.99 11.78 -5.19
CA ALA A 257 0.45 12.84 -6.03
C ALA A 257 -0.04 12.34 -7.39
N TYR A 258 0.70 11.41 -8.01
CA TYR A 258 0.27 10.80 -9.27
C TYR A 258 -1.06 10.06 -9.13
N GLN A 259 -1.20 9.26 -8.07
CA GLN A 259 -2.44 8.56 -7.80
C GLN A 259 -3.59 9.52 -7.49
N ALA A 260 -3.37 10.57 -6.69
CA ALA A 260 -4.39 11.57 -6.41
C ALA A 260 -4.94 12.20 -7.72
N ILE A 261 -4.05 12.57 -8.65
CA ILE A 261 -4.44 13.07 -9.97
C ILE A 261 -5.22 12.00 -10.76
N TRP A 262 -4.73 10.76 -10.78
CA TRP A 262 -5.38 9.65 -11.49
C TRP A 262 -6.80 9.36 -10.98
N LEU A 263 -7.01 9.47 -9.67
CA LEU A 263 -8.30 9.25 -9.02
C LEU A 263 -9.22 10.49 -9.05
N GLY A 264 -8.82 11.56 -9.75
CA GLY A 264 -9.64 12.76 -9.92
C GLY A 264 -9.61 13.74 -8.74
N LYS A 265 -8.56 13.69 -7.90
CA LYS A 265 -8.30 14.63 -6.79
C LYS A 265 -6.99 15.41 -6.97
N PRO A 266 -6.82 16.15 -8.07
CA PRO A 266 -5.57 16.87 -8.34
C PRO A 266 -5.25 17.94 -7.29
N GLU A 267 -6.24 18.51 -6.60
CA GLU A 267 -6.06 19.51 -5.55
C GLU A 267 -5.27 18.98 -4.34
N SER A 268 -5.45 17.71 -4.00
CA SER A 268 -4.75 17.04 -2.89
C SER A 268 -3.25 16.85 -3.17
N ALA A 269 -2.80 16.99 -4.43
CA ALA A 269 -1.41 16.77 -4.82
C ALA A 269 -0.52 18.03 -4.66
N VAL A 270 -1.09 19.24 -4.76
CA VAL A 270 -0.30 20.48 -4.95
C VAL A 270 0.53 20.85 -3.73
N GLU A 271 -0.09 20.84 -2.55
CA GLU A 271 0.58 21.25 -1.31
C GLU A 271 1.67 20.24 -0.89
N PRO A 272 1.41 18.91 -0.86
CA PRO A 272 2.46 17.93 -0.54
C PRO A 272 3.67 17.99 -1.48
N LEU A 273 3.44 18.18 -2.78
CA LEU A 273 4.53 18.34 -3.77
C LEU A 273 5.33 19.63 -3.53
N SER A 274 4.67 20.72 -3.13
CA SER A 274 5.33 21.99 -2.84
C SER A 274 6.19 21.89 -1.59
N GLN A 275 5.71 21.21 -0.55
CA GLN A 275 6.52 20.91 0.64
C GLN A 275 7.71 20.00 0.33
N ALA A 276 7.51 18.96 -0.49
CA ALA A 276 8.60 18.09 -0.92
C ALA A 276 9.72 18.87 -1.62
N LEU A 277 9.37 19.75 -2.57
CA LEU A 277 10.32 20.56 -3.33
C LEU A 277 11.23 21.45 -2.46
N ILE A 278 10.79 21.90 -1.28
CA ILE A 278 11.61 22.69 -0.35
C ILE A 278 12.79 21.86 0.18
N HIS A 279 12.61 20.54 0.31
CA HIS A 279 13.52 19.65 1.02
C HIS A 279 14.28 18.68 0.10
N THR A 280 13.81 18.47 -1.13
CA THR A 280 14.48 17.65 -2.16
C THR A 280 15.71 18.37 -2.72
N LYS A 281 16.83 17.66 -2.83
CA LYS A 281 18.07 18.21 -3.42
C LYS A 281 18.41 17.59 -4.76
N HIS A 282 18.03 16.34 -4.97
CA HIS A 282 18.43 15.62 -6.18
C HIS A 282 17.68 16.15 -7.43
N PRO A 283 18.38 16.55 -8.52
CA PRO A 283 17.75 17.16 -9.69
C PRO A 283 16.67 16.29 -10.37
N VAL A 284 16.89 14.97 -10.40
CA VAL A 284 15.90 14.02 -10.96
C VAL A 284 14.65 13.97 -10.10
N ALA A 285 14.77 14.00 -8.77
CA ALA A 285 13.60 14.00 -7.89
C ALA A 285 12.83 15.33 -8.03
N GLN A 286 13.54 16.46 -8.07
CA GLN A 286 12.93 17.77 -8.31
C GLN A 286 12.20 17.85 -9.65
N SER A 287 12.76 17.29 -10.73
CA SER A 287 12.12 17.32 -12.05
C SER A 287 10.80 16.55 -12.07
N VAL A 288 10.75 15.37 -11.44
CA VAL A 288 9.52 14.59 -11.35
C VAL A 288 8.47 15.31 -10.48
N LEU A 289 8.87 15.91 -9.36
CA LEU A 289 7.95 16.71 -8.51
C LEU A 289 7.35 17.88 -9.28
N HIS A 290 8.17 18.64 -10.02
CA HIS A 290 7.68 19.73 -10.88
C HIS A 290 6.70 19.22 -11.94
N LEU A 291 7.02 18.09 -12.59
CA LEU A 291 6.14 17.46 -13.58
C LEU A 291 4.78 17.06 -12.98
N ARG A 292 4.77 16.41 -11.81
CA ARG A 292 3.51 16.03 -11.14
C ARG A 292 2.71 17.27 -10.73
N ARG A 293 3.36 18.31 -10.23
CA ARG A 293 2.68 19.55 -9.82
C ARG A 293 2.07 20.27 -11.01
N ALA A 294 2.78 20.34 -12.14
CA ALA A 294 2.24 20.90 -13.38
C ALA A 294 1.00 20.12 -13.87
N ARG A 295 1.03 18.78 -13.81
CA ARG A 295 -0.13 17.93 -14.14
C ARG A 295 -1.33 18.18 -13.21
N ALA A 296 -1.09 18.34 -11.91
CA ALA A 296 -2.15 18.67 -10.95
C ALA A 296 -2.82 20.01 -11.31
N HIS A 297 -2.03 21.06 -11.58
CA HIS A 297 -2.57 22.36 -12.01
C HIS A 297 -3.35 22.27 -13.32
N ALA A 298 -2.84 21.54 -14.32
CA ALA A 298 -3.56 21.35 -15.58
C ALA A 298 -4.90 20.63 -15.38
N ALA A 299 -4.94 19.59 -14.55
CA ALA A 299 -6.17 18.86 -14.24
C ALA A 299 -7.20 19.74 -13.50
N MET A 300 -6.77 20.60 -12.57
CA MET A 300 -7.66 21.58 -11.92
C MET A 300 -8.18 22.64 -12.90
N GLY A 301 -7.34 23.09 -13.85
CA GLY A 301 -7.74 24.06 -14.88
C GLY A 301 -8.79 23.51 -15.86
N ASN A 302 -8.75 22.21 -16.16
CA ASN A 302 -9.75 21.55 -17.00
C ASN A 302 -11.07 21.26 -16.28
N ALA A 303 -11.09 21.18 -14.94
CA ALA A 303 -12.31 20.97 -14.16
C ALA A 303 -13.20 22.22 -14.08
N GLY A 304 -12.70 23.39 -14.50
CA GLY A 304 -13.42 24.66 -14.52
C GLY A 304 -13.93 25.12 -15.89
N ALA A 305 -13.76 24.31 -16.95
CA ALA A 305 -14.20 24.60 -18.33
C ALA A 305 -15.32 23.64 -18.77
#